data_AF-A0A0V8A0V3-F1
#
_entry.id   AF-A0A0V8A0V3-F1
#
_cell.length_a   1.000
_cell.length_b   1.000
_cell.length_c   1.000
_cell.angle_alpha   90.00
_cell.angle_beta   90.00
_cell.angle_gamma   90.00
#
_symmetry.space_group_name_H-M   'P 1'
#
loop_
_entity.id
_entity.type
_entity.pdbx_description
1 polymer ?
#
loop_
_entity_poly.entity_id
_entity_poly.type
_entity_poly.pdbx_seq_one_letter_code
_entity_poly.pdbx_strand_id
1 'polypeptide(L)' 'MQLKANYPACTLVPEIKTSGWKPICKITYNRNSWVKLLQLPNEYSFDEAMLLCQESPEAWVAWVPGHGEILLARSDFYS' A
#
# COMPACT_ATOMS: atom_id res chain seq x y z
N MET A 1 -22.19 22.00 -8.32
CA MET A 1 -21.66 20.75 -8.90
C MET A 1 -20.99 19.98 -7.76
N GLN A 2 -21.65 18.96 -7.20
CA GLN A 2 -21.10 18.17 -6.10
C GLN A 2 -20.40 16.93 -6.69
N LEU A 3 -19.09 16.84 -6.51
CA LEU A 3 -18.33 15.63 -6.81
C LEU A 3 -18.61 14.63 -5.69
N LYS A 4 -19.55 13.70 -5.91
CA LYS A 4 -19.75 12.54 -5.04
C LYS A 4 -18.53 11.64 -5.19
N ALA A 5 -17.61 11.72 -4.23
CA ALA A 5 -16.56 10.73 -4.10
C ALA A 5 -17.16 9.46 -3.47
N ASN A 6 -17.62 8.54 -4.32
CA ASN A 6 -18.03 7.21 -3.90
C ASN A 6 -16.77 6.38 -3.61
N TYR A 7 -16.18 6.56 -2.44
CA TYR A 7 -15.19 5.62 -1.94
C TYR A 7 -15.94 4.42 -1.34
N PRO A 8 -15.61 3.17 -1.70
CA PRO A 8 -16.17 2.02 -1.02
C PRO A 8 -15.77 2.10 0.45
N ALA A 9 -16.77 2.13 1.34
CA ALA A 9 -16.56 2.07 2.77
C ALA A 9 -15.81 0.78 3.10
N CYS A 10 -14.55 0.90 3.57
CA CYS A 10 -13.81 -0.22 4.13
C CYS A 10 -14.60 -0.75 5.32
N THR A 11 -15.37 -1.81 5.08
CA THR A 11 -16.13 -2.50 6.12
C THR A 11 -15.14 -3.40 6.83
N LEU A 12 -14.63 -2.96 7.98
CA LEU A 12 -13.87 -3.81 8.89
C LEU A 12 -14.82 -4.90 9.38
N VAL A 13 -14.74 -6.08 8.75
CA VAL A 13 -15.53 -7.25 9.14
C VAL A 13 -15.13 -7.65 10.57
N PRO A 14 -16.09 -7.94 11.48
CA PRO A 14 -15.77 -8.30 12.85
C PRO A 14 -15.00 -9.62 12.90
N GLU A 15 -13.99 -9.64 13.75
CA GLU A 15 -13.05 -10.74 13.95
C GLU A 15 -13.76 -12.08 14.15
N ILE A 16 -13.47 -13.03 13.25
CA ILE A 16 -13.89 -14.41 13.37
C ILE A 16 -13.15 -15.03 14.57
N LYS A 17 -13.88 -15.31 15.65
CA LYS A 17 -13.38 -16.09 16.79
C LYS A 17 -13.17 -17.54 16.37
N THR A 18 -11.95 -17.86 15.92
CA THR A 18 -11.50 -19.24 15.77
C THR A 18 -10.27 -19.47 16.64
N SER A 19 -10.30 -20.60 17.32
CA SER A 19 -9.37 -21.04 18.35
C SER A 19 -7.91 -21.06 17.87
N GLY A 20 -7.04 -20.38 18.63
CA GLY A 20 -5.66 -20.82 18.87
C GLY A 20 -4.64 -20.71 17.73
N TRP A 21 -5.00 -20.18 16.56
CA TRP A 21 -4.04 -19.89 15.50
C TRP A 21 -3.92 -18.38 15.38
N LYS A 22 -2.77 -17.82 15.78
CA LYS A 22 -2.47 -16.42 15.48
C LYS A 22 -2.42 -16.31 13.95
N PRO A 23 -3.38 -15.63 13.28
CA PRO A 23 -3.25 -15.43 11.86
C PRO A 23 -1.93 -14.69 11.66
N ILE A 24 -1.07 -15.23 10.81
CA ILE A 24 0.12 -14.55 10.30
C ILE A 24 -0.33 -13.13 10.01
N CYS A 25 0.19 -12.16 10.75
CA CYS A 25 -0.30 -10.80 10.74
C CYS A 25 -0.38 -10.36 9.28
N LYS A 26 -1.59 -10.22 8.74
CA LYS A 26 -1.77 -9.61 7.42
C LYS A 26 -1.21 -8.20 7.58
N ILE A 27 -0.04 -7.95 6.99
CA ILE A 27 0.58 -6.63 7.03
C ILE A 27 -0.35 -5.71 6.26
N THR A 28 -1.19 -4.99 6.99
CA THR A 28 -2.06 -3.98 6.41
C THR A 28 -1.24 -2.72 6.27
N TYR A 29 -0.89 -2.37 5.04
CA TYR A 29 -0.25 -1.10 4.75
C TYR A 29 -1.27 0.02 4.91
N ASN A 30 -0.91 1.05 5.69
CA ASN A 30 -1.73 2.26 5.80
C ASN A 30 -1.30 3.26 4.74
N ARG A 31 -2.24 4.11 4.30
CA ARG A 31 -1.93 5.36 3.61
C ARG A 31 -0.92 6.15 4.46
N ASN A 32 0.14 6.65 3.83
CA ASN A 32 1.31 7.33 4.38
C ASN A 32 2.35 6.42 5.08
N SER A 33 2.31 5.11 4.84
CA SER A 33 3.40 4.23 5.28
C SER A 33 4.57 4.33 4.31
N TRP A 34 5.78 4.39 4.86
CA TRP A 34 7.01 4.26 4.07
C TRP A 34 7.36 2.79 3.90
N VAL A 35 7.66 2.39 2.67
CA VAL A 35 8.08 1.03 2.30
C VAL A 35 9.42 1.10 1.56
N LYS A 36 10.20 0.04 1.71
CA LYS A 36 11.47 -0.11 0.99
C LYS A 36 11.22 -0.86 -0.32
N LEU A 37 11.65 -0.28 -1.42
CA LEU A 37 11.59 -0.88 -2.75
C LEU A 37 12.68 -1.94 -2.91
N LEU A 38 12.33 -3.05 -3.55
CA LEU A 38 13.28 -4.09 -3.94
C LEU A 38 14.15 -3.64 -5.13
N GLN A 39 13.61 -2.75 -5.97
CA GLN A 39 14.30 -2.20 -7.13
C GLN A 39 14.07 -0.70 -7.23
N LEU A 40 15.11 0.05 -7.58
CA LEU A 40 15.02 1.49 -7.77
C LEU A 40 14.36 1.80 -9.12
N PRO A 41 13.42 2.76 -9.19
CA PRO A 41 12.84 3.22 -10.45
C PRO A 41 13.86 3.85 -11.40
N ASN A 42 14.87 4.56 -10.86
CA ASN A 42 16.01 5.10 -11.61
C ASN A 42 17.24 5.27 -10.70
N GLU A 43 18.40 5.58 -11.28
CA GLU A 43 19.69 5.71 -10.57
C GLU A 43 19.74 6.84 -9.52
N TYR A 44 18.84 7.82 -9.61
CA TYR A 44 18.76 8.98 -8.72
C TYR A 44 17.59 8.88 -7.71
N SER A 45 16.84 7.78 -7.76
CA SER A 45 15.70 7.54 -6.89
C SER A 45 16.19 7.00 -5.56
N PHE A 46 15.44 7.31 -4.51
CA PHE A 46 15.63 6.62 -3.23
C PHE A 46 14.99 5.23 -3.29
N ASP A 47 15.50 4.32 -2.47
CA ASP A 47 14.95 2.98 -2.30
C ASP A 47 13.74 2.96 -1.34
N GLU A 48 13.23 4.12 -0.95
CA GLU A 48 12.06 4.27 -0.09
C GLU A 48 10.93 4.96 -0.84
N ALA A 49 9.71 4.46 -0.66
CA ALA A 49 8.50 5.00 -1.25
C ALA A 49 7.43 5.21 -0.18
N MET A 50 6.74 6.34 -0.22
CA MET A 50 5.60 6.61 0.64
C MET A 50 4.31 6.18 -0.06
N LEU A 51 3.60 5.22 0.51
CA LEU A 51 2.31 4.75 -0.01
C LEU A 51 1.24 5.84 0.14
N LEU A 52 0.63 6.28 -0.96
CA LEU A 52 -0.38 7.33 -0.96
C LEU A 52 -1.80 6.75 -0.97
N CYS A 53 -2.10 5.88 -1.93
CA CYS A 53 -3.39 5.21 -1.98
C CYS A 53 -3.28 3.81 -2.57
N GLN A 54 -4.12 2.92 -2.07
CA GLN A 54 -4.28 1.61 -2.66
C GLN A 54 -5.19 1.75 -3.88
N GLU A 55 -4.65 1.49 -5.07
CA GLU A 55 -5.43 1.48 -6.30
C GLU A 55 -6.17 0.14 -6.43
N SER A 56 -5.51 -0.96 -6.08
CA SER A 56 -6.07 -2.31 -6.16
C SER A 56 -5.51 -3.22 -5.06
N PRO A 57 -6.03 -4.45 -4.88
CA PRO A 57 -5.46 -5.39 -3.92
C PRO A 57 -3.97 -5.63 -4.12
N GLU A 58 -3.43 -5.56 -5.34
CA GLU A 58 -2.01 -5.81 -5.65
C GLU A 58 -1.24 -4.56 -6.08
N ALA A 59 -1.85 -3.37 -6.11
CA ALA A 59 -1.20 -2.16 -6.60
C ALA A 59 -1.46 -0.95 -5.71
N TRP A 60 -0.43 -0.13 -5.54
CA TRP A 60 -0.41 1.07 -4.72
C TRP A 60 0.20 2.23 -5.46
N VAL A 61 -0.47 3.37 -5.44
CA VAL A 61 0.15 4.63 -5.83
C VAL A 61 1.06 5.06 -4.68
N ALA A 62 2.32 5.30 -4.99
CA ALA A 62 3.34 5.71 -4.05
C ALA A 62 4.14 6.90 -4.57
N TRP A 63 4.78 7.62 -3.67
CA TRP A 63 5.70 8.70 -3.99
C TRP A 63 7.12 8.32 -3.60
N VAL A 64 8.04 8.41 -4.55
CA VAL A 64 9.46 8.09 -4.36
C VAL A 64 10.26 9.40 -4.44
N PRO A 65 11.04 9.76 -3.40
CA PRO A 65 11.96 10.89 -3.48
C PRO A 65 12.93 10.73 -4.67
N GLY A 66 13.11 11.78 -5.47
CA GLY A 66 13.97 11.74 -6.66
C GLY A 66 13.32 11.16 -7.93
N HIS A 67 12.10 10.61 -7.83
CA HIS A 67 11.34 10.13 -8.99
C HIS A 67 9.98 10.83 -9.14
N GLY A 68 9.23 10.98 -8.05
CA GLY A 68 7.85 11.46 -8.07
C GLY A 68 6.84 10.34 -7.78
N GLU A 69 5.62 10.50 -8.27
CA GLU A 69 4.54 9.53 -8.11
C GLU A 69 4.72 8.35 -9.08
N ILE A 70 4.55 7.12 -8.57
CA ILE A 70 4.66 5.88 -9.33
C ILE A 70 3.62 4.87 -8.85
N LEU A 71 3.22 3.98 -9.75
CA LEU A 71 2.39 2.83 -9.41
C LEU A 71 3.28 1.63 -9.07
N LEU A 72 3.20 1.16 -7.83
CA LEU A 72 3.94 -0.01 -7.34
C LEU A 72 3.03 -1.23 -7.24
N ALA A 73 3.50 -2.36 -7.73
CA ALA A 73 2.92 -3.65 -7.41
C ALA A 73 3.33 -4.05 -5.98
N ARG A 74 2.51 -4.86 -5.30
CA ARG A 74 2.87 -5.40 -3.97
C ARG A 74 4.21 -6.13 -4.02
N SER A 75 4.52 -6.82 -5.11
CA SER A 75 5.80 -7.49 -5.33
C SER A 75 7.02 -6.57 -5.31
N ASP A 76 6.84 -5.26 -5.49
CA ASP A 76 7.96 -4.31 -5.61
C ASP A 76 8.54 -3.91 -4.24
N PHE A 77 7.81 -4.18 -3.16
CA PHE A 77 8.20 -3.84 -1.79
C PHE A 77 7.86 -4.94 -0.76
N TYR A 78 7.30 -6.06 -1.21
CA TYR A 78 6.96 -7.23 -0.38
C TYR A 78 7.87 -8.39 -0.78
N SER A 79 8.66 -8.89 0.17
CA SER A 79 9.54 -10.06 0.01
C SER A 79 9.09 -11.22 0.90
#